data_AF-A0A380U2N8-F1
#
_entry.id   AF-A0A380U2N8-F1
#
_cell.length_a   1.000
_cell.length_b   1.000
_cell.length_c   1.000
_cell.angle_alpha   90.00
_cell.angle_beta   90.00
_cell.angle_gamma   90.00
#
_symmetry.space_group_name_H-M   'P 1'
#
loop_
_entity.id
_entity.type
_entity.pdbx_description
1 polymer ?
#
loop_
_entity_poly.entity_id
_entity_poly.type
_entity_poly.pdbx_seq_one_letter_code
_entity_poly.pdbx_strand_id
1 'polypeptide(L)'
;MNRNIVKKSSHKLGAETRSLLVKAEIAKQCVIPERVKLGSIQATPAVIELMGKNKALELVHRHEYKDYGDLDEHDIYANELSLLLGNRIVSSYQIEGEKIFIITEADRSYTTIMMAYEY
;
A
#
# COMPACT_ATOMS: atom_id res chain seq x y z
N MET A 1 56.37 19.17 -30.82
CA MET A 1 54.96 19.52 -31.08
C MET A 1 54.19 18.21 -31.26
N ASN A 2 53.43 17.76 -30.27
CA ASN A 2 52.38 16.75 -30.43
C ASN A 2 51.54 16.68 -29.14
N ARG A 3 50.39 17.37 -29.15
CA ARG A 3 49.36 17.27 -28.11
C ARG A 3 48.42 16.13 -28.52
N ASN A 4 48.59 14.96 -27.92
CA ASN A 4 47.59 13.90 -27.99
C ASN A 4 46.38 14.32 -27.16
N ILE A 5 45.40 14.92 -27.83
CA ILE A 5 44.09 15.21 -27.26
C ILE A 5 43.35 13.88 -27.16
N VAL A 6 43.33 13.30 -25.96
CA VAL A 6 42.41 12.20 -25.62
C VAL A 6 41.00 12.77 -25.74
N LYS A 7 40.33 12.51 -26.88
CA LYS A 7 38.90 12.81 -27.03
C LYS A 7 38.14 11.94 -26.02
N LYS A 8 37.74 12.53 -24.89
CA LYS A 8 36.75 11.94 -23.99
C LYS A 8 35.45 11.82 -24.79
N SER A 9 35.20 10.64 -25.35
CA SER A 9 33.92 10.28 -25.93
C SER A 9 32.88 10.33 -24.81
N SER A 10 32.12 11.42 -24.74
CA SER A 10 30.92 11.49 -23.93
C SER A 10 29.84 10.64 -24.60
N HIS A 11 29.90 9.32 -24.41
CA HIS A 11 28.83 8.43 -24.84
C HIS A 11 27.56 8.85 -24.10
N LYS A 12 26.62 9.45 -24.84
CA LYS A 12 25.28 9.72 -24.35
C LYS A 12 24.66 8.38 -23.94
N LEU A 13 24.26 8.28 -22.67
CA LEU A 13 23.51 7.13 -22.16
C LEU A 13 22.32 6.82 -23.09
N GLY A 14 22.11 5.54 -23.38
CA GLY A 14 20.95 5.05 -24.14
C GLY A 14 19.64 5.33 -23.42
N ALA A 15 18.53 5.34 -24.16
CA ALA A 15 17.21 5.69 -23.64
C ALA A 15 16.78 4.79 -22.47
N GLU A 16 17.04 3.48 -22.54
CA GLU A 16 16.75 2.54 -21.46
C GLU A 16 17.55 2.84 -20.20
N THR A 17 18.86 3.08 -20.33
CA THR A 17 19.70 3.39 -19.17
C THR A 17 19.29 4.70 -18.51
N ARG A 18 18.89 5.71 -19.29
CA ARG A 18 18.34 6.96 -18.73
C ARG A 18 17.03 6.73 -18.00
N SER A 19 16.12 5.92 -18.56
CA SER A 19 14.85 5.55 -17.92
C SER A 19 15.08 4.83 -16.60
N LEU A 20 16.01 3.87 -16.56
CA LEU A 20 16.40 3.16 -15.34
C LEU A 20 17.00 4.11 -14.29
N LEU A 21 17.86 5.04 -14.70
CA LEU A 21 18.44 6.04 -13.78
C LEU A 21 17.37 6.97 -13.20
N VAL A 22 16.41 7.41 -14.01
CA VAL A 22 15.28 8.22 -13.53
C VAL A 22 14.41 7.43 -12.56
N LYS A 23 14.05 6.17 -12.89
CA LYS A 23 13.30 5.29 -12.00
C LYS A 23 14.03 5.03 -10.68
N ALA A 24 15.33 4.76 -10.74
CA ALA A 24 16.15 4.55 -9.55
C ALA A 24 16.23 5.82 -8.70
N GLU A 25 16.35 7.00 -9.31
CA GLU A 25 16.38 8.27 -8.58
C GLU A 25 15.04 8.59 -7.91
N ILE A 26 13.92 8.35 -8.60
CA ILE A 26 12.58 8.45 -8.02
C ILE A 26 12.43 7.45 -6.85
N ALA A 27 12.83 6.20 -7.05
CA ALA A 27 12.72 5.16 -6.03
C ALA A 27 13.52 5.48 -4.75
N LYS A 28 14.69 6.14 -4.86
CA LYS A 28 15.47 6.61 -3.70
C LYS A 28 14.74 7.68 -2.88
N GLN A 29 13.79 8.38 -3.48
CA GLN A 29 13.03 9.47 -2.85
C GLN A 29 11.64 8.99 -2.39
N CYS A 30 11.19 7.81 -2.81
CA CYS A 30 9.94 7.23 -2.35
C CYS A 30 10.05 6.84 -0.87
N VAL A 31 9.20 7.45 -0.05
CA VAL A 31 8.99 7.07 1.35
C VAL A 31 7.64 6.41 1.43
N ILE A 32 7.60 5.15 1.89
CA ILE A 32 6.33 4.48 2.16
C ILE A 32 5.66 5.23 3.32
N PRO A 33 4.41 5.69 3.17
CA PRO A 33 3.67 6.31 4.25
C PRO A 33 3.68 5.48 5.54
N GLU A 34 3.83 6.16 6.67
CA GLU A 34 3.72 5.57 8.02
C GLU A 34 2.30 5.12 8.35
N ARG A 35 1.30 5.62 7.61
CA ARG A 35 -0.12 5.30 7.81
C ARG A 35 -0.87 5.14 6.51
N VAL A 36 -1.91 4.33 6.58
CA VAL A 36 -2.95 4.26 5.56
C VAL A 36 -3.83 5.50 5.69
N LYS A 37 -3.91 6.30 4.61
CA LYS A 37 -4.91 7.36 4.53
C LYS A 37 -6.30 6.72 4.39
N LEU A 38 -7.12 6.83 5.43
CA LEU A 38 -8.49 6.30 5.41
C LEU A 38 -9.42 7.16 4.53
N GLY A 39 -10.45 6.51 3.99
CA GLY A 39 -11.57 7.16 3.33
C GLY A 39 -12.79 7.33 4.25
N SER A 40 -13.97 7.44 3.65
CA SER A 40 -15.23 7.37 4.40
C SER A 40 -15.42 5.97 4.96
N ILE A 41 -15.43 5.85 6.29
CA ILE A 41 -15.52 4.56 6.97
C ILE A 41 -16.96 4.03 6.90
N GLN A 42 -17.12 2.81 6.39
CA GLN A 42 -18.38 2.08 6.33
C GLN A 42 -18.20 0.69 6.94
N ALA A 43 -19.25 0.17 7.55
CA ALA A 43 -19.27 -1.21 8.05
C ALA A 43 -20.57 -1.87 7.62
N THR A 44 -20.50 -3.12 7.18
CA THR A 44 -21.71 -3.89 6.87
C THR A 44 -22.49 -4.19 8.16
N PRO A 45 -23.83 -4.37 8.07
CA PRO A 45 -24.63 -4.72 9.23
C PRO A 45 -24.13 -5.98 9.94
N ALA A 46 -23.70 -7.00 9.18
CA ALA A 46 -23.18 -8.26 9.72
C ALA A 46 -21.96 -8.06 10.62
N VAL A 47 -21.02 -7.18 10.23
CA VAL A 47 -19.89 -6.82 11.10
C VAL A 47 -20.36 -6.16 12.38
N ILE A 48 -21.30 -5.22 12.30
CA ILE A 48 -21.80 -4.51 13.49
C ILE A 48 -22.57 -5.47 14.43
N GLU A 49 -23.32 -6.42 13.88
CA GLU A 49 -24.01 -7.46 14.64
C GLU A 49 -23.03 -8.41 15.34
N LEU A 50 -21.94 -8.79 14.69
CA LEU A 50 -20.92 -9.68 15.25
C LEU A 50 -20.13 -9.05 16.40
N MET A 51 -19.58 -7.85 16.21
CA MET A 51 -18.56 -7.30 17.13
C MET A 51 -18.90 -5.92 17.71
N GLY A 52 -19.95 -5.27 17.20
CA GLY A 52 -20.33 -3.91 17.58
C GLY A 52 -19.40 -2.82 17.02
N LYS A 53 -19.88 -1.57 17.10
CA LYS A 53 -19.21 -0.40 16.49
C LYS A 53 -17.82 -0.11 17.07
N ASN A 54 -17.65 -0.21 18.38
CA ASN A 54 -16.39 0.16 19.04
C ASN A 54 -15.24 -0.75 18.61
N LYS A 55 -15.48 -2.07 18.62
CA LYS A 55 -14.50 -3.06 18.18
C LYS A 55 -14.18 -2.92 16.69
N ALA A 56 -15.18 -2.62 15.85
CA ALA A 56 -14.96 -2.35 14.43
C ALA A 56 -14.04 -1.13 14.21
N LEU A 57 -14.24 -0.05 14.97
CA LEU A 57 -13.36 1.13 14.92
C LEU A 57 -11.94 0.84 15.43
N GLU A 58 -11.77 -0.04 16.43
CA GLU A 58 -10.44 -0.51 16.85
C GLU A 58 -9.69 -1.18 15.70
N LEU A 59 -10.36 -2.03 14.91
CA LEU A 59 -9.74 -2.65 13.73
C LEU A 59 -9.40 -1.63 12.65
N VAL A 60 -10.23 -0.60 12.45
CA VAL A 60 -9.88 0.51 11.54
C VAL A 60 -8.64 1.25 12.01
N HIS A 61 -8.52 1.51 13.32
CA HIS A 61 -7.31 2.12 13.88
C HIS A 61 -6.08 1.23 13.64
N ARG A 62 -6.20 -0.09 13.79
CA ARG A 62 -5.11 -1.02 13.43
C ARG A 62 -4.73 -0.91 11.95
N HIS A 63 -5.73 -0.92 11.05
CA HIS A 63 -5.52 -0.74 9.61
C HIS A 63 -4.82 0.60 9.28
N GLU A 64 -5.22 1.71 9.91
CA GLU A 64 -4.57 3.02 9.74
C GLU A 64 -3.07 2.96 10.04
N TYR A 65 -2.70 2.25 11.10
CA TYR A 65 -1.30 2.08 11.55
C TYR A 65 -0.62 0.85 10.95
N LYS A 66 -1.16 0.33 9.83
CA LYS A 66 -0.54 -0.74 9.03
C LYS A 66 -0.38 -2.05 9.80
N ASP A 67 -1.17 -2.24 10.85
CA ASP A 67 -1.39 -3.56 11.44
C ASP A 67 -2.44 -4.26 10.59
N TYR A 68 -1.97 -5.02 9.60
CA TYR A 68 -2.81 -5.69 8.63
C TYR A 68 -3.47 -6.98 9.14
N GLY A 69 -3.21 -7.36 10.40
CA GLY A 69 -3.74 -8.56 11.03
C GLY A 69 -3.19 -9.84 10.41
N ASP A 70 -4.10 -10.71 9.97
CA ASP A 70 -3.83 -12.10 9.58
C ASP A 70 -3.44 -12.25 8.09
N LEU A 71 -2.70 -11.28 7.54
CA LEU A 71 -2.12 -11.38 6.20
C LEU A 71 -0.74 -12.06 6.25
N ASP A 72 -0.38 -12.72 5.16
CA ASP A 72 0.97 -13.25 4.99
C ASP A 72 1.96 -12.16 4.54
N GLU A 73 3.26 -12.52 4.51
CA GLU A 73 4.32 -11.57 4.14
C GLU A 73 4.16 -11.01 2.71
N HIS A 74 3.61 -11.80 1.79
CA HIS A 74 3.41 -11.39 0.40
C HIS A 74 2.32 -10.33 0.30
N ASP A 75 1.20 -10.54 0.98
CA ASP A 75 0.08 -9.59 0.99
C ASP A 75 0.43 -8.32 1.78
N ILE A 76 1.20 -8.44 2.87
CA ILE A 76 1.75 -7.27 3.58
C ILE A 76 2.64 -6.46 2.62
N TYR A 77 3.55 -7.10 1.90
CA TYR A 77 4.40 -6.43 0.91
C TYR A 77 3.57 -5.75 -0.20
N ALA A 78 2.51 -6.41 -0.67
CA ALA A 78 1.61 -5.84 -1.65
C ALA A 78 0.90 -4.58 -1.13
N ASN A 79 0.49 -4.54 0.14
CA ASN A 79 -0.05 -3.33 0.77
C ASN A 79 0.97 -2.20 0.85
N GLU A 80 2.21 -2.50 1.25
CA GLU A 80 3.29 -1.51 1.33
C GLU A 80 3.59 -0.87 -0.03
N LEU A 81 3.62 -1.68 -1.09
CA LEU A 81 3.74 -1.16 -2.46
C LEU A 81 2.50 -0.35 -2.87
N SER A 82 1.31 -0.80 -2.47
CA SER A 82 0.04 -0.13 -2.80
C SER A 82 -0.08 1.27 -2.20
N LEU A 83 0.59 1.53 -1.07
CA LEU A 83 0.72 2.86 -0.48
C LEU A 83 1.50 3.83 -1.40
N LEU A 84 2.46 3.33 -2.18
CA LEU A 84 3.23 4.14 -3.14
C LEU A 84 2.55 4.25 -4.50
N LEU A 85 1.93 3.15 -4.95
CA LEU A 85 1.41 3.00 -6.31
C LEU A 85 -0.06 3.42 -6.45
N GLY A 86 -0.76 3.68 -5.33
CA GLY A 86 -2.16 4.09 -5.35
C GLY A 86 -3.13 2.94 -5.64
N ASN A 87 -2.80 1.72 -5.23
CA ASN A 87 -3.71 0.57 -5.27
C ASN A 87 -4.49 0.46 -3.95
N ARG A 88 -5.54 -0.38 -3.91
CA ARG A 88 -6.28 -0.66 -2.68
C ARG A 88 -5.39 -1.29 -1.61
N ILE A 89 -5.78 -1.12 -0.35
CA ILE A 89 -5.07 -1.68 0.81
C ILE A 89 -6.07 -2.55 1.56
N VAL A 90 -5.63 -3.72 2.01
CA VAL A 90 -6.49 -4.72 2.67
C VAL A 90 -5.91 -5.08 4.03
N SER A 91 -6.73 -5.18 5.06
CA SER A 91 -6.39 -5.93 6.29
C SER A 91 -7.35 -7.11 6.44
N SER A 92 -6.89 -8.18 7.09
CA SER A 92 -7.72 -9.34 7.45
C SER A 92 -7.65 -9.56 8.96
N TYR A 93 -8.77 -9.86 9.60
CA TYR A 93 -8.82 -10.20 11.03
C TYR A 93 -9.73 -11.38 11.29
N GLN A 94 -9.29 -12.31 12.13
CA GLN A 94 -10.08 -13.41 12.67
C GLN A 94 -10.77 -12.98 13.97
N ILE A 95 -12.10 -12.92 13.96
CA ILE A 95 -12.93 -12.52 15.09
C ILE A 95 -14.00 -13.60 15.31
N GLU A 96 -13.96 -14.26 16.46
CA GLU A 96 -14.94 -15.29 16.84
C GLU A 96 -15.12 -16.44 15.82
N GLY A 97 -14.06 -16.76 15.07
CA GLY A 97 -14.07 -17.79 14.03
C GLY A 97 -14.50 -17.30 12.65
N GLU A 98 -14.87 -16.02 12.53
CA GLU A 98 -15.19 -15.37 11.27
C GLU A 98 -14.04 -14.50 10.77
N LYS A 99 -13.86 -14.46 9.45
CA LYS A 99 -12.88 -13.58 8.82
C LYS A 99 -13.54 -12.26 8.41
N ILE A 100 -12.92 -11.16 8.80
CA ILE A 100 -13.31 -9.78 8.45
C ILE A 100 -12.23 -9.16 7.59
N PHE A 101 -12.63 -8.44 6.54
CA PHE A 101 -11.78 -7.57 5.77
C PHE A 101 -11.99 -6.10 6.12
N ILE A 102 -10.91 -5.32 6.13
CA ILE A 102 -10.94 -3.87 6.05
C ILE A 102 -10.24 -3.47 4.75
N ILE A 103 -10.98 -2.83 3.85
CA ILE A 103 -10.47 -2.47 2.53
C ILE A 103 -10.53 -0.95 2.38
N THR A 104 -9.39 -0.32 2.14
CA THR A 104 -9.32 1.08 1.70
C THR A 104 -9.11 1.12 0.19
N GLU A 105 -10.04 1.73 -0.53
CA GLU A 105 -10.02 1.78 -2.00
C GLU A 105 -8.81 2.53 -2.55
N ALA A 106 -8.46 2.25 -3.81
CA ALA A 106 -7.29 2.80 -4.50
C ALA A 106 -7.20 4.33 -4.42
N ASP A 107 -8.32 5.01 -4.59
CA ASP A 107 -8.45 6.47 -4.52
C ASP A 107 -8.62 7.02 -3.09
N ARG A 108 -8.63 6.14 -2.09
CA ARG A 108 -8.85 6.45 -0.66
C ARG A 108 -10.21 7.13 -0.40
N SER A 109 -11.21 6.89 -1.25
CA SER A 109 -12.56 7.46 -1.08
C SER A 109 -13.34 6.77 0.04
N TYR A 110 -13.16 5.46 0.19
CA TYR A 110 -13.85 4.62 1.18
C TYR A 110 -12.89 3.69 1.90
N THR A 111 -13.23 3.42 3.16
CA THR A 111 -12.65 2.34 3.96
C THR A 111 -13.80 1.47 4.47
N THR A 112 -13.96 0.28 3.92
CA THR A 112 -15.10 -0.60 4.22
C THR A 112 -14.67 -1.77 5.08
N ILE A 113 -15.44 -2.03 6.13
CA ILE A 113 -15.32 -3.19 7.02
C ILE A 113 -16.43 -4.17 6.64
N MET A 114 -16.07 -5.38 6.26
CA MET A 114 -17.03 -6.40 5.79
C MET A 114 -16.57 -7.80 6.17
N MET A 115 -17.49 -8.75 6.21
CA MET A 115 -17.19 -10.17 6.34
C MET A 115 -16.51 -10.67 5.07
N ALA A 116 -15.65 -11.68 5.18
CA ALA A 116 -14.93 -12.21 4.03
C ALA A 116 -15.84 -12.82 2.95
N TYR A 117 -17.04 -13.29 3.32
CA TYR A 117 -18.02 -13.84 2.38
C TYR A 117 -18.87 -12.76 1.67
N GLU A 118 -18.77 -11.50 2.09
CA GLU A 118 -19.45 -10.37 1.44
C GLU A 118 -18.66 -9.81 0.24
N TYR A 119 -17.43 -10.28 0.06
CA TYR A 119 -16.49 -9.89 -1.00
C TYR A 119 -16.32 -11.00 -2.04
#